data_AF-A0AA97HQ28-F1
#
_entry.id   AF-A0AA97HQ28-F1
#
_cell.length_a   1.000
_cell.length_b   1.000
_cell.length_c   1.000
_cell.angle_alpha   90.00
_cell.angle_beta   90.00
_cell.angle_gamma   90.00
#
_symmetry.space_group_name_H-M   'P 1'
#
loop_
_entity.id
_entity.type
_entity.pdbx_description
1 polymer ?
#
loop_
_entity_poly.entity_id
_entity_poly.type
_entity_poly.pdbx_seq_one_letter_code
_entity_poly.pdbx_strand_id
1 'polypeptide(L)'
;MKINWGTGIVLAFIGFISFIMYFIITMNIDSKYDHDLVTEDYYKQELQVQNDIEKQKNANALAKNIDWKKTDKGLVITFPESLNAENITGKVFLYRPSNKQFDFETAISLSNHNLLIPDKRLLDGRWNIIVDWQYSGKSYLYKKEIVY
;
A
#
# COMPACT_ATOMS: atom_id res chain seq x y z
N MET A 1 -54.43 39.80 6.68
CA MET A 1 -53.44 40.77 7.21
C MET A 1 -52.64 41.33 6.04
N LYS A 2 -52.42 42.64 5.95
CA LYS A 2 -51.53 43.21 4.92
C LYS A 2 -50.09 42.89 5.33
N ILE A 3 -49.41 42.03 4.58
CA ILE A 3 -47.98 41.77 4.79
C ILE A 3 -47.26 43.09 4.53
N ASN A 4 -46.66 43.65 5.58
CA ASN A 4 -45.82 44.82 5.43
C ASN A 4 -44.44 44.37 4.92
N TRP A 5 -43.72 45.30 4.28
CA TRP A 5 -42.44 44.99 3.65
C TRP A 5 -41.41 44.42 4.64
N GLY A 6 -41.43 44.87 5.89
CA GLY A 6 -40.58 44.30 6.96
C GLY A 6 -40.93 42.85 7.33
N THR A 7 -42.22 42.48 7.36
CA THR A 7 -42.66 41.11 7.60
C THR A 7 -42.22 40.17 6.49
N GLY A 8 -42.20 40.64 5.24
CA GLY A 8 -41.70 39.86 4.11
C GLY A 8 -40.22 39.52 4.23
N ILE A 9 -39.40 40.48 4.68
CA ILE A 9 -37.96 40.28 4.91
C ILE A 9 -37.72 39.28 6.04
N VAL A 10 -38.42 39.42 7.16
CA VAL A 10 -38.29 38.51 8.32
C VAL A 10 -38.66 37.07 7.94
N LEU A 11 -39.74 36.88 7.17
CA LEU A 11 -40.14 35.55 6.69
C LEU A 11 -39.11 34.93 5.75
N ALA A 12 -38.49 35.73 4.86
CA ALA A 12 -37.44 35.24 3.98
C ALA A 12 -36.21 34.76 4.76
N PHE A 13 -35.79 35.52 5.79
CA PHE A 13 -34.68 35.11 6.65
C PHE A 13 -35.00 33.84 7.44
N ILE A 14 -36.20 33.73 8.01
CA ILE A 14 -36.62 32.51 8.72
C ILE A 14 -36.60 31.31 7.77
N GLY A 15 -37.15 31.46 6.56
CA GLY A 15 -37.13 30.41 5.54
C GLY A 15 -35.71 29.99 5.15
N PHE A 16 -34.81 30.95 4.95
CA PHE A 16 -33.41 30.67 4.63
C PHE A 16 -32.69 29.96 5.78
N ILE A 17 -32.86 30.41 7.02
CA ILE A 17 -32.26 29.77 8.21
C ILE A 17 -32.78 28.33 8.36
N SER A 18 -34.10 28.11 8.20
CA SER A 18 -34.68 26.77 8.25
C SER A 18 -34.16 25.87 7.14
N PHE A 19 -33.98 26.40 5.93
CA PHE A 19 -33.39 25.67 4.80
C PHE A 19 -31.95 25.23 5.10
N ILE A 20 -31.10 26.14 5.61
CA ILE A 20 -29.72 25.80 6.00
C ILE A 20 -29.71 24.78 7.15
N MET A 21 -30.55 24.94 8.17
CA MET A 21 -30.65 23.99 9.27
C MET A 21 -31.10 22.60 8.81
N TYR A 22 -32.02 22.51 7.84
CA TYR A 22 -32.42 21.23 7.26
C TYR A 22 -31.23 20.47 6.66
N PHE A 23 -30.34 21.14 5.91
CA PHE A 23 -29.13 20.50 5.38
C PHE A 23 -28.17 20.07 6.49
N ILE A 24 -27.94 20.93 7.49
CA ILE A 24 -27.02 20.62 8.59
C ILE A 24 -27.49 19.39 9.37
N ILE A 25 -28.77 19.34 9.71
CA ILE A 25 -29.36 18.22 10.47
C ILE A 25 -29.32 16.94 9.63
N THR A 26 -29.70 17.01 8.35
CA THR A 26 -29.67 15.85 7.45
C THR A 26 -28.26 15.29 7.30
N MET A 27 -27.26 16.16 7.14
CA MET A 27 -25.86 15.76 6.99
C MET A 27 -25.22 15.23 8.29
N ASN A 28 -25.70 15.65 9.46
CA ASN A 28 -25.19 15.17 10.75
C ASN A 28 -25.86 13.87 11.24
N ILE A 29 -27.12 13.61 10.84
CA ILE A 29 -27.87 12.43 11.31
C ILE A 29 -27.66 11.22 10.38
N ASP A 30 -27.49 11.47 9.08
CA ASP A 30 -27.33 10.41 8.10
C ASP A 30 -25.85 10.00 8.00
N SER A 31 -25.49 8.90 8.66
CA SER A 31 -24.14 8.30 8.65
C SER A 31 -23.67 7.89 7.25
N LYS A 32 -24.55 7.96 6.24
CA LYS A 32 -24.19 7.78 4.83
C LYS A 32 -23.33 8.92 4.27
N TYR A 33 -23.28 10.07 4.95
CA TYR A 33 -22.39 11.20 4.64
C TYR A 33 -21.18 11.29 5.57
N ASP A 34 -21.01 10.31 6.47
CA ASP A 34 -19.78 10.12 7.26
C ASP A 34 -18.70 9.55 6.33
N HIS A 35 -18.30 10.37 5.37
CA HIS A 35 -17.09 10.14 4.62
C HIS A 35 -15.99 10.76 5.46
N ASP A 36 -15.30 9.93 6.24
CA ASP A 36 -13.97 10.24 6.72
C ASP A 36 -13.20 10.80 5.51
N LEU A 37 -12.97 12.10 5.53
CA LEU A 37 -12.12 12.74 4.55
C LEU A 37 -10.82 11.94 4.61
N VAL A 38 -10.42 11.39 3.46
CA VAL A 38 -9.23 10.56 3.23
C VAL A 38 -7.94 11.38 3.48
N THR A 39 -7.96 12.37 4.38
CA THR A 39 -6.86 13.25 4.73
C THR A 39 -5.83 12.52 5.58
N GLU A 40 -6.24 11.71 6.56
CA GLU A 40 -5.29 10.85 7.29
C GLU A 40 -4.64 9.83 6.36
N ASP A 41 -5.43 9.16 5.51
CA ASP A 41 -4.93 8.16 4.57
C ASP A 41 -4.04 8.77 3.49
N TYR A 42 -4.30 10.01 3.04
CA TYR A 42 -3.48 10.69 2.05
C TYR A 42 -2.06 10.99 2.57
N TYR A 43 -1.92 11.54 3.78
CA TYR A 43 -0.60 11.75 4.39
C TYR A 43 0.11 10.43 4.73
N LYS A 44 -0.63 9.42 5.20
CA LYS A 44 -0.08 8.07 5.44
C LYS A 44 0.44 7.45 4.14
N GLN A 45 -0.28 7.63 3.02
CA GLN A 45 0.15 7.17 1.71
C GLN A 45 1.40 7.90 1.21
N GLU A 46 1.48 9.23 1.35
CA GLU A 46 2.68 9.99 0.98
C GLU A 46 3.91 9.56 1.79
N LEU A 47 3.76 9.40 3.12
CA LEU A 47 4.85 8.93 3.97
C LEU A 47 5.30 7.51 3.62
N GLN A 48 4.36 6.62 3.31
CA GLN A 48 4.66 5.27 2.83
C GLN A 48 5.43 5.30 1.50
N VAL A 49 5.01 6.14 0.56
CA VAL A 49 5.71 6.31 -0.73
C VAL A 49 7.14 6.79 -0.53
N GLN A 50 7.36 7.79 0.33
CA GLN A 50 8.71 8.28 0.61
C GLN A 50 9.59 7.22 1.29
N ASN A 51 9.04 6.49 2.26
CA ASN A 51 9.74 5.36 2.87
C ASN A 51 10.11 4.29 1.84
N ASP A 52 9.21 3.95 0.91
CA ASP A 52 9.47 2.99 -0.16
C ASP A 52 10.58 3.46 -1.12
N ILE A 53 10.65 4.76 -1.40
CA ILE A 53 11.72 5.36 -2.22
C ILE A 53 13.05 5.25 -1.49
N GLU A 54 13.11 5.59 -0.20
CA GLU A 54 14.34 5.48 0.60
C GLU A 54 14.83 4.03 0.69
N LYS A 55 13.92 3.09 0.96
CA LYS A 55 14.25 1.65 0.99
C LYS A 55 14.78 1.15 -0.35
N GLN A 56 14.21 1.59 -1.47
CA GLN A 56 14.72 1.24 -2.80
C GLN A 56 16.09 1.86 -3.08
N LYS A 57 16.31 3.10 -2.65
CA LYS A 57 17.61 3.77 -2.77
C LYS A 57 18.68 3.02 -1.98
N ASN A 58 18.36 2.56 -0.76
CA ASN A 58 19.26 1.73 0.03
C ASN A 58 19.60 0.41 -0.68
N ALA A 59 18.62 -0.25 -1.29
CA ALA A 59 18.83 -1.50 -2.03
C ALA A 59 19.70 -1.29 -3.28
N ASN A 60 19.46 -0.21 -4.01
CA ASN A 60 20.23 0.13 -5.21
C ASN A 60 21.65 0.61 -4.91
N ALA A 61 21.92 1.09 -3.69
CA ALA A 61 23.25 1.48 -3.24
C ALA A 61 24.13 0.28 -2.83
N LEU A 62 23.57 -0.94 -2.77
CA LEU A 62 24.34 -2.15 -2.50
C LEU A 62 25.23 -2.49 -3.70
N ALA A 63 26.44 -3.00 -3.43
CA ALA A 63 27.37 -3.41 -4.49
C ALA A 63 26.80 -4.52 -5.39
N LYS A 64 25.96 -5.39 -4.81
CA LYS A 64 25.14 -6.38 -5.52
C LYS A 64 23.76 -6.34 -4.90
N ASN A 65 22.73 -6.19 -5.73
CA ASN A 65 21.33 -6.21 -5.29
C ASN A 65 20.78 -7.64 -5.33
N ILE A 66 19.53 -7.83 -4.91
CA ILE A 66 18.81 -9.10 -5.02
C ILE A 66 18.73 -9.52 -6.49
N ASP A 67 19.02 -10.80 -6.72
CA ASP A 67 18.86 -11.45 -8.02
C ASP A 67 17.77 -12.52 -7.94
N TRP A 68 17.23 -12.91 -9.09
CA TRP A 68 16.20 -13.94 -9.17
C TRP A 68 16.43 -14.85 -10.36
N LYS A 69 16.06 -16.13 -10.21
CA LYS A 69 16.17 -17.11 -11.28
C LYS A 69 15.02 -18.10 -11.23
N LYS A 70 14.43 -18.37 -12.40
CA LYS A 70 13.52 -19.51 -12.58
C LYS A 70 14.32 -20.81 -12.67
N THR A 71 13.90 -21.81 -11.90
CA THR A 71 14.46 -23.17 -11.90
C THR A 71 13.32 -24.18 -11.96
N ASP A 72 13.62 -25.44 -12.27
CA ASP A 72 12.62 -26.52 -12.31
C ASP A 72 11.94 -26.76 -10.95
N LYS A 73 12.54 -26.30 -9.85
CA LYS A 73 11.99 -26.44 -8.50
C LYS A 73 11.13 -25.25 -8.08
N GLY A 74 11.16 -24.14 -8.81
CA GLY A 74 10.54 -22.90 -8.41
C GLY A 74 11.34 -21.64 -8.76
N LEU A 75 10.93 -20.53 -8.17
CA LEU A 75 11.64 -19.25 -8.24
C LEU A 75 12.66 -19.18 -7.10
N VAL A 76 13.93 -18.98 -7.44
CA VAL A 76 15.01 -18.75 -6.48
C VAL A 76 15.29 -17.25 -6.41
N ILE A 77 15.23 -16.69 -5.21
CA ILE A 77 15.61 -15.30 -4.92
C ILE A 77 16.92 -15.34 -4.15
N THR A 78 17.96 -14.71 -4.71
CA THR A 78 19.32 -14.70 -4.18
C THR A 78 19.63 -13.35 -3.57
N PHE A 79 20.00 -13.35 -2.29
CA PHE A 79 20.40 -12.17 -1.55
C PHE A 79 21.91 -11.91 -1.70
N PRO A 80 22.37 -10.67 -1.49
CA PRO A 80 23.76 -10.31 -1.69
C PRO A 80 24.72 -11.08 -0.76
N GLU A 81 25.75 -11.69 -1.33
CA GLU A 81 26.73 -12.49 -0.58
C GLU A 81 27.62 -11.70 0.38
N SER A 82 27.70 -10.39 0.17
CA SER A 82 28.42 -9.48 1.07
C SER A 82 27.72 -9.29 2.43
N LEU A 83 26.50 -9.77 2.60
CA LEU A 83 25.68 -9.59 3.81
C LEU A 83 25.53 -10.91 4.55
N ASN A 84 25.51 -10.87 5.89
CA ASN A 84 25.28 -12.08 6.68
C ASN A 84 23.79 -12.45 6.63
N ALA A 85 23.49 -13.64 6.09
CA ALA A 85 22.13 -14.19 5.97
C ALA A 85 21.32 -14.17 7.27
N GLU A 86 21.96 -14.44 8.41
CA GLU A 86 21.29 -14.57 9.70
C GLU A 86 20.71 -13.24 10.21
N ASN A 87 21.28 -12.13 9.75
CA ASN A 87 20.85 -10.79 10.11
C ASN A 87 19.83 -10.21 9.13
N ILE A 88 19.50 -10.93 8.05
CA ILE A 88 18.50 -10.50 7.08
C ILE A 88 17.14 -10.96 7.57
N THR A 89 16.27 -10.00 7.87
CA THR A 89 14.89 -10.25 8.27
C THR A 89 13.94 -9.53 7.33
N GLY A 90 12.69 -9.95 7.31
CA GLY A 90 11.64 -9.32 6.51
C GLY A 90 10.81 -10.34 5.76
N LYS A 91 10.26 -9.90 4.62
CA LYS A 91 9.25 -10.65 3.89
C LYS A 91 9.36 -10.49 2.38
N VAL A 92 8.94 -11.54 1.70
CA VAL A 92 8.78 -11.59 0.26
C VAL A 92 7.30 -11.70 -0.05
N PHE A 93 6.80 -10.76 -0.83
CA PHE A 93 5.45 -10.73 -1.34
C PHE A 93 5.46 -10.92 -2.85
N LEU A 94 4.73 -11.93 -3.32
CA LEU A 94 4.49 -12.14 -4.74
C LEU A 94 3.02 -11.88 -5.00
N TYR A 95 2.75 -10.99 -5.95
CA TYR A 95 1.39 -10.74 -6.40
C TYR A 95 1.25 -10.82 -7.90
N ARG A 96 0.06 -11.22 -8.32
CA ARG A 96 -0.29 -11.45 -9.72
C ARG A 96 -1.30 -10.38 -10.15
N PRO A 97 -0.94 -9.48 -11.08
CA PRO A 97 -1.85 -8.44 -11.56
C PRO A 97 -3.17 -8.96 -12.12
N SER A 98 -3.18 -10.19 -12.67
CA SER A 98 -4.36 -10.78 -13.28
C SER A 98 -5.30 -11.47 -12.29
N ASN A 99 -4.82 -11.92 -11.12
CA ASN A 99 -5.68 -12.60 -10.14
C ASN A 99 -5.07 -12.59 -8.74
N LYS A 100 -5.66 -11.78 -7.86
CA LYS A 100 -5.25 -11.59 -6.46
C LYS A 100 -5.36 -12.84 -5.59
N GLN A 101 -6.15 -13.85 -5.99
CA GLN A 101 -6.31 -15.07 -5.19
C GLN A 101 -5.03 -15.90 -5.09
N PHE A 102 -4.07 -15.66 -6.00
CA PHE A 102 -2.77 -16.32 -5.99
C PHE A 102 -1.67 -15.47 -5.33
N ASP A 103 -2.01 -14.30 -4.80
CA ASP A 103 -1.05 -13.46 -4.09
C ASP A 103 -0.67 -14.13 -2.77
N PHE A 104 0.61 -14.12 -2.42
CA PHE A 104 1.07 -14.65 -1.14
C PHE A 104 2.27 -13.91 -0.59
N GLU A 105 2.38 -13.94 0.73
CA GLU A 105 3.50 -13.42 1.49
C GLU A 105 4.23 -14.58 2.18
N THR A 106 5.55 -14.49 2.25
CA THR A 106 6.37 -15.43 3.02
C THR A 106 7.48 -14.67 3.75
N ALA A 107 7.75 -15.07 5.00
CA ALA A 107 8.89 -14.52 5.74
C ALA A 107 10.20 -14.94 5.07
N ILE A 108 11.19 -14.07 5.10
CA ILE A 108 12.52 -14.38 4.58
C ILE A 108 13.16 -15.43 5.49
N SER A 109 13.42 -16.60 4.91
CA SER A 109 14.16 -17.68 5.53
C SER A 109 15.22 -18.15 4.54
N LEU A 110 16.45 -17.71 4.76
CA LEU A 110 17.55 -17.92 3.82
C LEU A 110 18.28 -19.23 4.12
N SER A 111 18.54 -20.00 3.07
CA SER A 111 19.49 -21.11 3.09
C SER A 111 20.58 -20.80 2.08
N ASN A 112 21.83 -20.59 2.53
CA ASN A 112 22.95 -20.15 1.68
C ASN A 112 22.59 -18.91 0.83
N HIS A 113 22.02 -17.89 1.47
CA HIS A 113 21.59 -16.62 0.85
C HIS A 113 20.47 -16.75 -0.19
N ASN A 114 19.85 -17.92 -0.29
CA ASN A 114 18.78 -18.17 -1.23
C ASN A 114 17.47 -18.42 -0.50
N LEU A 115 16.39 -17.89 -1.07
CA LEU A 115 15.01 -18.24 -0.75
C LEU A 115 14.40 -18.94 -1.95
N LEU A 116 13.89 -20.15 -1.74
CA LEU A 116 13.18 -20.90 -2.78
C LEU A 116 11.67 -20.74 -2.58
N ILE A 117 11.00 -20.19 -3.59
CA ILE A 117 9.56 -20.20 -3.71
C ILE A 117 9.16 -21.41 -4.56
N PRO A 118 8.49 -22.43 -4.00
CA PRO A 118 8.19 -23.66 -4.72
C PRO A 118 7.31 -23.43 -5.95
N ASP A 119 7.62 -24.10 -7.05
CA ASP A 119 6.88 -24.03 -8.33
C ASP A 119 5.37 -24.25 -8.16
N LYS A 120 4.94 -25.16 -7.28
CA LYS A 120 3.51 -25.42 -6.98
C LYS A 120 2.70 -24.19 -6.51
N ARG A 121 3.36 -23.11 -6.09
CA ARG A 121 2.72 -21.83 -5.70
C ARG A 121 2.67 -20.82 -6.84
N LEU A 122 3.35 -21.11 -7.95
CA LEU A 122 3.53 -20.22 -9.07
C LEU A 122 2.83 -20.82 -10.30
N LEU A 123 2.00 -20.00 -10.92
CA LEU A 123 1.39 -20.31 -12.21
C LEU A 123 2.12 -19.53 -13.28
N ASP A 124 2.08 -20.02 -14.51
CA ASP A 124 2.69 -19.31 -15.64
C ASP A 124 2.08 -17.90 -15.81
N GLY A 125 2.95 -16.95 -16.18
CA GLY A 125 2.58 -15.58 -16.52
C GLY A 125 3.27 -14.51 -15.68
N ARG A 126 2.67 -13.31 -15.64
CA ARG A 126 3.28 -12.14 -14.99
C ARG A 126 3.13 -12.18 -13.49
N TRP A 127 4.24 -11.93 -12.80
CA TRP A 127 4.32 -11.81 -11.36
C TRP A 127 5.13 -10.57 -10.97
N ASN A 128 4.72 -9.93 -9.90
CA ASN A 128 5.46 -8.83 -9.30
C ASN A 128 6.03 -9.30 -7.96
N ILE A 129 7.35 -9.33 -7.88
CA ILE A 129 8.12 -9.67 -6.69
C ILE A 129 8.38 -8.39 -5.92
N ILE A 130 7.99 -8.36 -4.65
CA ILE A 130 8.33 -7.32 -3.68
C ILE A 130 9.08 -7.98 -2.53
N VAL A 131 10.32 -7.58 -2.28
CA VAL A 131 11.09 -8.01 -1.11
C VAL A 131 11.30 -6.81 -0.21
N ASP A 132 10.62 -6.78 0.94
CA ASP A 132 10.79 -5.77 1.99
C ASP A 132 11.60 -6.41 3.11
N TRP A 133 12.84 -5.94 3.27
CA TRP A 133 13.80 -6.59 4.14
C TRP A 133 14.62 -5.57 4.92
N GLN A 134 15.16 -6.02 6.05
CA GLN A 134 15.96 -5.24 6.95
C GLN A 134 17.29 -5.93 7.21
N TYR A 135 18.33 -5.12 7.31
CA TYR A 135 19.67 -5.56 7.66
C TYR A 135 20.36 -4.48 8.50
N SER A 136 20.84 -4.87 9.69
CA SER A 136 21.56 -3.97 10.63
C SER A 136 20.85 -2.62 10.87
N GLY A 137 19.52 -2.64 11.02
CA GLY A 137 18.70 -1.44 11.30
C GLY A 137 18.37 -0.58 10.08
N LYS A 138 18.84 -0.94 8.88
CA LYS A 138 18.43 -0.29 7.62
C LYS A 138 17.37 -1.12 6.93
N SER A 139 16.35 -0.43 6.39
CA SER A 139 15.32 -1.06 5.58
C SER A 139 15.65 -0.94 4.09
N TYR A 140 15.30 -1.98 3.35
CA TYR A 140 15.60 -2.18 1.95
C TYR A 140 14.36 -2.70 1.24
N LEU A 141 14.17 -2.28 0.00
CA LEU A 141 13.02 -2.68 -0.79
C LEU A 141 13.46 -2.99 -2.21
N TYR A 142 13.15 -4.19 -2.65
CA TYR A 142 13.38 -4.64 -4.02
C TYR A 142 12.04 -4.92 -4.67
N LYS A 143 11.80 -4.32 -5.84
CA LYS A 143 10.59 -4.55 -6.64
C LYS A 143 11.01 -4.99 -8.03
N LYS A 144 10.43 -6.09 -8.53
CA LYS A 144 10.70 -6.57 -9.87
C LYS A 144 9.49 -7.24 -10.49
N GLU A 145 9.18 -6.86 -11.72
CA GLU A 145 8.21 -7.55 -12.55
C GLU A 145 8.91 -8.65 -13.34
N ILE A 146 8.35 -9.86 -13.30
CA ILE A 146 8.89 -11.03 -13.97
C ILE A 146 7.79 -11.76 -14.76
N VAL A 147 8.22 -12.53 -15.74
CA VAL A 147 7.39 -13.56 -16.37
C VAL A 147 7.90 -14.89 -15.86
N TYR A 148 7.06 -15.59 -15.11
CA TYR A 148 7.32 -16.96 -14.69
C TYR A 148 6.90 -17.91 -15.80
#